data_AF-A0AAD8DAU0-F1
#
_entry.id   AF-A0AAD8DAU0-F1
#
_cell.length_a   1.000
_cell.length_b   1.000
_cell.length_c   1.000
_cell.angle_alpha   90.00
_cell.angle_beta   90.00
_cell.angle_gamma   90.00
#
_symmetry.space_group_name_H-M   'P 1'
#
loop_
_entity.id
_entity.type
_entity.pdbx_description
1 polymer ?
#
loop_
_entity_poly.entity_id
_entity_poly.type
_entity_poly.pdbx_seq_one_letter_code
_entity_poly.pdbx_strand_id
1 'polypeptide(L)' 'MASRSDFFRSSLLLGFFILSLLPTAEAFDGGDAVALLLGMTISIVGLCACLGWYARKRNGQL' A
#
# COMPACT_ATOMS: atom_id res chain seq x y z
N MET A 1 -10.32 -5.08 15.18
CA MET A 1 -10.61 -4.28 13.96
C MET A 1 -9.77 -2.99 13.88
N ALA A 2 -9.22 -2.47 14.99
CA ALA A 2 -8.35 -1.28 15.02
C ALA A 2 -7.10 -1.38 14.12
N SER A 3 -6.29 -2.44 14.23
CA SER A 3 -5.03 -2.54 13.48
C SER A 3 -5.17 -2.61 11.94
N ARG A 4 -6.35 -3.00 11.42
CA ARG A 4 -6.59 -3.06 9.96
C ARG A 4 -6.66 -1.66 9.35
N SER A 5 -7.32 -0.73 10.02
CA SER A 5 -7.37 0.67 9.59
C SER A 5 -6.04 1.36 9.80
N ASP A 6 -5.31 1.02 10.86
CA ASP A 6 -3.99 1.60 11.12
C ASP A 6 -2.97 1.20 10.07
N PHE A 7 -2.97 -0.07 9.64
CA PHE A 7 -2.09 -0.50 8.55
C PHE A 7 -2.41 0.24 7.25
N PHE A 8 -3.68 0.29 6.86
CA PHE A 8 -4.10 0.98 5.64
C PHE A 8 -3.77 2.48 5.70
N ARG A 9 -3.97 3.09 6.87
CA ARG A 9 -3.57 4.48 7.14
C ARG A 9 -2.06 4.66 7.02
N SER A 10 -1.25 3.80 7.61
CA SER A 10 0.21 3.87 7.50
C SER A 10 0.68 3.72 6.05
N SER A 11 0.09 2.80 5.28
CA SER A 11 0.43 2.63 3.85
C SER A 11 0.01 3.84 3.00
N LEU A 12 -1.16 4.43 3.28
CA LEU A 12 -1.66 5.62 2.60
C LEU A 12 -0.78 6.84 2.94
N LEU A 13 -0.42 7.00 4.22
CA LEU A 13 0.47 8.05 4.69
C LEU A 13 1.88 7.90 4.13
N LEU A 14 2.41 6.68 4.04
CA LEU A 14 3.71 6.42 3.42
C LEU A 14 3.68 6.75 1.93
N GLY A 15 2.62 6.35 1.20
CA GLY A 15 2.45 6.72 -0.20
C GLY A 15 2.35 8.23 -0.40
N PHE A 16 1.58 8.92 0.44
CA PHE A 16 1.44 10.38 0.40
C PHE A 16 2.74 11.11 0.75
N PHE A 17 3.51 10.57 1.71
CA PHE A 17 4.82 11.09 2.10
C PHE A 17 5.85 10.92 0.98
N ILE A 18 5.89 9.75 0.32
CA ILE A 18 6.73 9.50 -0.85
C ILE A 18 6.36 10.46 -1.99
N LEU A 19 5.06 10.65 -2.26
CA LEU A 19 4.56 11.59 -3.27
C LEU A 19 4.89 13.07 -2.97
N SER A 20 4.96 13.43 -1.68
CA SER A 20 5.27 14.79 -1.24
C SER A 20 6.79 15.05 -1.15
N LEU A 21 7.59 14.00 -0.95
CA LEU A 21 9.05 14.03 -1.01
C LEU A 21 9.58 13.95 -2.44
N LEU A 22 8.83 13.31 -3.35
CA LEU A 22 9.09 13.39 -4.77
C LEU A 22 8.74 14.82 -5.22
N PRO A 23 9.73 15.63 -5.64
CA PRO A 23 9.44 16.91 -6.28
C PRO A 23 8.55 16.60 -7.50
N THR A 24 7.33 17.11 -7.45
CA THR A 24 6.21 16.51 -8.19
C THR A 24 6.19 16.88 -9.68
N ALA A 25 7.18 17.57 -10.26
CA ALA A 25 6.91 18.20 -11.56
C ALA A 25 8.08 18.51 -12.50
N GLU A 26 9.28 17.97 -12.32
CA GLU A 26 10.40 18.39 -13.19
C GLU A 26 11.33 17.27 -13.70
N ALA A 27 10.81 16.06 -13.96
CA ALA A 27 11.28 15.08 -14.97
C ALA A 27 10.87 13.63 -14.62
N PHE A 28 9.63 13.42 -14.20
CA PHE A 28 9.16 12.08 -13.94
C PHE A 28 8.86 11.38 -15.27
N ASP A 29 9.82 10.59 -15.75
CA ASP A 29 9.67 9.77 -16.94
C ASP A 29 8.46 8.85 -16.76
N GLY A 30 7.69 8.62 -17.83
CA GLY A 30 6.43 7.88 -17.75
C GLY A 30 6.58 6.48 -17.15
N GLY A 31 7.78 5.89 -17.27
CA GLY A 31 8.12 4.61 -16.66
C GLY A 31 8.13 4.63 -15.12
N ASP A 32 8.59 5.72 -14.50
CA ASP A 32 8.68 5.82 -13.04
C ASP A 32 7.28 5.99 -12.43
N ALA A 33 6.38 6.65 -13.15
CA ALA A 33 4.96 6.74 -12.78
C ALA A 33 4.27 5.40 -12.77
N VAL A 34 4.52 4.60 -13.81
CA VAL A 34 3.97 3.26 -13.91
C VAL A 34 4.57 2.35 -12.85
N ALA A 35 5.86 2.48 -12.54
CA ALA A 35 6.52 1.70 -11.49
C ALA A 35 5.93 2.00 -10.10
N LEU A 36 5.74 3.27 -9.75
CA LEU A 36 5.11 3.65 -8.48
C LEU A 36 3.64 3.21 -8.42
N LEU A 37 2.89 3.37 -9.50
CA LEU A 37 1.49 2.96 -9.56
C LEU A 37 1.34 1.44 -9.38
N LEU A 38 2.16 0.66 -10.09
CA LEU A 38 2.17 -0.80 -9.97
C LEU A 38 2.62 -1.24 -8.57
N GLY A 39 3.70 -0.66 -8.04
CA GLY A 39 4.19 -0.95 -6.69
C GLY A 39 3.13 -0.67 -5.62
N MET A 40 2.45 0.47 -5.72
CA MET A 40 1.35 0.83 -4.82
C MET A 40 0.19 -0.16 -4.92
N THR A 41 -0.22 -0.51 -6.14
CA THR A 41 -1.34 -1.44 -6.38
C THR A 41 -1.02 -2.85 -5.85
N ILE A 42 0.17 -3.37 -6.13
CA ILE A 42 0.63 -4.68 -5.64
C ILE A 42 0.73 -4.69 -4.12
N SER A 43 1.27 -3.62 -3.52
CA SER A 43 1.37 -3.51 -2.06
C SER A 43 0.00 -3.56 -1.40
N ILE A 44 -0.99 -2.81 -1.92
CA ILE A 44 -2.37 -2.81 -1.43
C ILE A 44 -3.00 -4.21 -1.55
N VAL A 45 -2.88 -4.86 -2.72
CA VAL A 45 -3.47 -6.19 -2.96
C VAL A 45 -2.82 -7.24 -2.06
N GLY A 46 -1.48 -7.25 -1.96
CA GLY A 46 -0.74 -8.16 -1.09
C GLY A 46 -1.13 -7.99 0.37
N LEU A 47 -1.33 -6.76 0.82
CA LEU A 47 -1.83 -6.46 2.15
C LEU A 47 -3.24 -6.94 2.41
N CYS A 48 -4.17 -6.68 1.50
CA CYS A 48 -5.53 -7.17 1.59
C CYS A 48 -5.55 -8.72 1.67
N ALA A 49 -4.72 -9.39 0.90
CA ALA A 49 -4.57 -10.85 0.95
C ALA A 49 -4.00 -11.32 2.29
N CYS A 50 -2.91 -10.71 2.78
CA CYS A 50 -2.30 -11.01 4.07
C CYS A 50 -3.28 -10.76 5.23
N LEU A 51 -4.07 -9.70 5.18
CA LEU A 51 -5.09 -9.39 6.19
C LEU A 51 -6.26 -10.37 6.14
N GLY A 52 -6.69 -10.77 4.95
CA GLY A 52 -7.68 -11.83 4.77
C GLY A 52 -7.20 -13.16 5.34
N TRP A 53 -5.94 -13.52 5.07
CA TRP A 53 -5.30 -14.70 5.64
C TRP A 53 -5.17 -14.59 7.16
N TYR A 54 -4.71 -13.46 7.69
CA TYR A 54 -4.61 -13.22 9.13
C TYR A 54 -5.98 -13.32 9.82
N ALA A 55 -7.04 -12.79 9.20
CA ALA A 55 -8.39 -12.92 9.71
C ALA A 55 -8.87 -14.38 9.72
N ARG A 56 -8.59 -15.17 8.68
CA ARG A 56 -8.89 -16.61 8.62
C ARG A 56 -8.11 -17.39 9.68
N LYS A 57 -6.81 -17.12 9.82
CA LYS A 57 -5.94 -17.71 10.84
C LYS A 57 -6.45 -17.42 12.25
N ARG A 58 -6.81 -16.16 12.54
CA ARG A 58 -7.37 -15.76 13.84
C ARG A 58 -8.72 -16.43 14.11
N ASN A 59 -9.52 -16.67 13.08
CA ASN A 59 -10.81 -17.34 13.22
C ASN A 59 -10.71 -18.88 13.27
N GLY A 60 -9.50 -19.45 13.29
CA GLY A 60 -9.29 -20.90 13.29
C GLY A 60 -9.80 -21.58 12.02
N GLN A 61 -9.86 -20.85 10.90
CA GLN A 61 -10.39 -21.33 9.61
C GLN A 61 -9.26 -21.79 8.67
N LEU A 62 -8.13 -22.23 9.22
CA LEU A 62 -6.99 -22.79 8.47
C LEU A 62 -6.81 -24.26 8.82
#